data_AF-K9EMK6-F1
#
_entry.id   AF-K9EMK6-F1
#
_cell.length_a   1.000
_cell.length_b   1.000
_cell.length_c   1.000
_cell.angle_alpha   90.00
_cell.angle_beta   90.00
_cell.angle_gamma   90.00
#
_symmetry.space_group_name_H-M   'P 1'
#
loop_
_entity.id
_entity.type
_entity.pdbx_description
1 polymer ?
#
loop_
_entity_poly.entity_id
_entity_poly.type
_entity_poly.pdbx_seq_one_letter_code
_entity_poly.pdbx_strand_id
1 'polypeptide(L)'
;MRTGKPTATQIYKELIGKVDCRRGAPMGRPNVGTKEDACGKQIYRRHIPLIYDGAYDSGGAYWGCGSPLYVEFTLDKSYVNFYRNE
;
A
#
# COMPACT_ATOMS: atom_id res chain seq x y z
N MET A 1 5.59 25.86 -12.20
CA MET A 1 5.17 24.44 -12.21
C MET A 1 3.99 24.28 -11.27
N ARG A 2 2.83 23.80 -11.74
CA ARG A 2 1.67 23.57 -10.85
C ARG A 2 1.93 22.31 -10.03
N THR A 3 2.48 22.44 -8.83
CA THR A 3 2.51 21.36 -7.84
C THR A 3 1.13 21.26 -7.20
N GLY A 4 0.19 20.64 -7.90
CA GLY A 4 -1.10 20.27 -7.32
C GLY A 4 -0.90 19.24 -6.22
N LYS A 5 -1.74 19.27 -5.18
CA LYS A 5 -1.72 18.25 -4.13
C LYS A 5 -1.85 16.84 -4.78
N PRO A 6 -1.04 15.86 -4.37
CA PRO A 6 -1.15 14.51 -4.92
C PRO A 6 -2.52 13.92 -4.58
N THR A 7 -3.10 13.21 -5.55
CA THR A 7 -4.37 12.51 -5.37
C THR A 7 -4.16 11.17 -4.66
N ALA A 8 -5.20 10.65 -4.01
CA ALA A 8 -5.15 9.32 -3.37
C ALA A 8 -4.77 8.21 -4.36
N THR A 9 -5.16 8.32 -5.64
CA THR A 9 -4.79 7.35 -6.67
C THR A 9 -3.30 7.40 -7.01
N GLN A 10 -2.68 8.58 -7.04
CA GLN A 10 -1.24 8.72 -7.25
C GLN A 10 -0.46 8.11 -6.08
N ILE A 11 -0.84 8.46 -4.85
CA ILE A 11 -0.20 7.93 -3.64
C ILE A 11 -0.35 6.41 -3.57
N TYR A 12 -1.53 5.87 -3.85
CA TYR A 12 -1.75 4.43 -3.92
C TYR A 12 -0.78 3.75 -4.90
N LYS A 13 -0.66 4.25 -6.14
CA LYS A 13 0.25 3.68 -7.15
C LYS A 13 1.71 3.70 -6.71
N GLU A 14 2.12 4.73 -5.97
CA GLU A 14 3.47 4.82 -5.42
C GLU A 14 3.68 3.78 -4.32
N LEU A 15 2.70 3.56 -3.43
CA LEU A 15 2.77 2.58 -2.35
C LEU A 15 2.91 1.14 -2.88
N ILE A 16 2.18 0.80 -3.96
CA ILE A 16 2.25 -0.51 -4.62
C ILE A 16 3.21 -0.53 -5.83
N GLY A 17 4.16 0.40 -5.86
CA GLY A 17 5.14 0.51 -6.94
C GLY A 17 6.00 -0.74 -7.11
N LYS A 18 6.64 -0.87 -8.28
CA LYS A 18 7.53 -1.98 -8.61
C LYS A 18 8.63 -2.12 -7.57
N VAL A 19 8.84 -3.34 -7.09
CA VAL A 19 9.97 -3.69 -6.22
C VAL A 19 11.06 -4.38 -7.03
N ASP A 20 12.29 -4.37 -6.51
CA ASP A 20 13.40 -5.09 -7.11
C ASP A 20 13.34 -6.57 -6.72
N CYS A 21 12.94 -7.43 -7.67
CA CYS A 21 12.81 -8.87 -7.45
C CYS A 21 14.06 -9.68 -7.84
N ARG A 22 15.23 -9.07 -8.08
CA ARG A 22 16.45 -9.78 -8.52
C ARG A 22 16.93 -10.87 -7.56
N ARG A 23 16.55 -10.79 -6.28
CA ARG A 23 16.92 -11.75 -5.23
C ARG A 23 15.70 -12.50 -4.67
N GLY A 24 14.63 -12.60 -5.45
CA GLY A 24 13.32 -13.06 -5.01
C GLY A 24 12.39 -11.91 -4.67
N ALA A 25 11.10 -12.22 -4.52
CA ALA A 25 10.09 -11.23 -4.16
C ALA A 25 10.20 -10.84 -2.68
N PRO A 26 10.08 -9.54 -2.34
CA PRO A 26 10.00 -9.12 -0.95
C PRO A 26 8.70 -9.62 -0.31
N MET A 27 8.79 -9.96 0.98
CA MET A 27 7.65 -10.33 1.80
C MET A 27 6.90 -9.07 2.24
N GLY A 28 5.77 -8.80 1.60
CA GLY A 28 4.91 -7.66 1.87
C GLY A 28 5.57 -6.31 1.63
N ARG A 29 5.02 -5.29 2.26
CA ARG A 29 5.49 -3.90 2.25
C ARG A 29 5.44 -3.36 3.68
N PRO A 30 6.36 -2.45 4.03
CA PRO A 30 6.41 -1.91 5.37
C PRO A 30 5.21 -1.01 5.66
N ASN A 31 4.73 -1.08 6.90
CA ASN A 31 3.84 -0.08 7.46
C ASN A 31 4.65 1.16 7.87
N VAL A 32 4.01 2.33 7.88
CA VAL A 32 4.62 3.61 8.24
C VAL A 32 3.72 4.32 9.23
N GLY A 33 4.32 4.82 10.31
CA GLY A 33 3.63 5.58 11.35
C GLY A 33 2.53 4.81 12.07
N THR A 34 1.73 5.54 12.84
CA THR A 34 0.58 5.03 13.58
C THR A 34 -0.68 5.83 13.26
N LYS A 35 -1.83 5.43 13.82
CA LYS A 35 -3.08 6.18 13.62
C LYS A 35 -3.02 7.58 14.25
N GLU A 36 -2.19 7.76 15.28
CA GLU A 36 -1.94 9.06 15.91
C GLU A 36 -1.25 10.02 14.94
N ASP A 37 -0.32 9.54 14.10
CA ASP A 37 0.33 10.35 13.05
C ASP A 37 -0.65 10.83 11.96
N ALA A 38 -1.78 10.13 11.83
CA ALA A 38 -2.90 10.48 10.95
C ALA A 38 -3.94 11.39 11.62
N CYS A 39 -3.77 11.78 12.88
CA CYS A 39 -4.75 12.60 13.60
C CYS A 39 -5.07 13.91 12.85
N GLY A 40 -6.36 14.19 12.63
CA GLY A 40 -6.82 15.35 11.85
C GLY A 40 -6.61 15.25 10.33
N LYS A 41 -6.12 14.11 9.82
CA LYS A 41 -5.91 13.86 8.38
C LYS A 41 -6.95 12.88 7.85
N GLN A 42 -7.28 13.00 6.57
CA GLN A 42 -8.10 12.00 5.89
C GLN A 42 -7.29 10.73 5.66
N ILE A 43 -7.81 9.61 6.16
CA ILE A 43 -7.31 8.27 5.83
C ILE A 43 -8.09 7.75 4.62
N TYR A 44 -7.36 7.29 3.61
CA TYR A 44 -7.89 6.65 2.42
C TYR A 44 -7.69 5.15 2.55
N ARG A 45 -8.68 4.36 2.12
CA ARG A 45 -8.60 2.89 2.06
C ARG A 45 -8.69 2.42 0.63
N ARG A 46 -7.83 1.46 0.25
CA ARG A 46 -7.87 0.79 -1.06
C ARG A 46 -7.72 -0.71 -0.89
N HIS A 47 -8.51 -1.48 -1.65
CA HIS A 47 -8.27 -2.90 -1.87
C HIS A 47 -7.04 -3.07 -2.76
N ILE A 48 -6.18 -4.04 -2.43
CA ILE A 48 -4.99 -4.39 -3.21
C ILE A 48 -5.29 -5.72 -3.94
N PRO A 49 -5.50 -5.67 -5.27
CA PRO A 49 -5.64 -6.89 -6.05
C PRO A 49 -4.35 -7.71 -6.02
N LEU A 50 -4.47 -9.00 -5.70
CA LEU A 50 -3.36 -9.95 -5.81
C LEU A 50 -3.49 -10.72 -7.12
N ILE A 51 -2.47 -10.61 -7.99
CA ILE A 51 -2.59 -10.94 -9.42
C ILE A 51 -1.96 -12.28 -9.83
N TYR A 52 -1.01 -12.81 -9.06
CA TYR A 52 -0.35 -14.08 -9.34
C TYR A 52 -0.65 -15.05 -8.20
N ASP A 53 -1.35 -16.14 -8.49
CA ASP A 53 -1.84 -17.15 -7.54
C ASP A 53 -2.60 -16.57 -6.33
N GLY A 54 -3.15 -15.35 -6.47
CA GLY A 54 -3.79 -14.62 -5.38
C GLY A 54 -2.82 -14.23 -4.25
N ALA A 55 -1.51 -14.15 -4.52
CA ALA A 55 -0.48 -13.93 -3.50
C ALA A 55 0.39 -12.68 -3.71
N TYR A 56 0.51 -12.16 -4.92
CA TYR A 56 1.42 -11.03 -5.23
C TYR A 56 0.64 -9.78 -5.62
N ASP A 57 1.04 -8.63 -5.10
CA ASP A 57 0.52 -7.35 -5.61
C ASP A 57 1.14 -7.00 -6.97
N SER A 58 0.57 -6.01 -7.67
CA SER A 58 1.03 -5.62 -9.01
C SER A 58 2.45 -5.04 -9.06
N GLY A 59 3.03 -4.67 -7.91
CA GLY A 59 4.40 -4.23 -7.82
C GLY A 59 5.39 -5.36 -7.56
N GLY A 60 4.92 -6.59 -7.30
CA GLY A 60 5.74 -7.79 -7.16
C GLY A 60 6.06 -8.19 -5.71
N ALA A 61 5.47 -7.55 -4.71
CA ALA A 61 5.62 -7.99 -3.32
C ALA A 61 4.68 -9.18 -3.03
N TYR A 62 5.18 -10.17 -2.29
CA TYR A 62 4.45 -11.37 -1.89
C TYR A 62 3.74 -11.17 -0.55
N TRP A 63 2.44 -11.47 -0.51
CA TRP A 63 1.59 -11.31 0.67
C TRP A 63 1.00 -12.63 1.18
N GLY A 64 1.24 -13.74 0.47
CA GLY A 64 0.55 -15.02 0.70
C GLY A 64 -0.87 -15.05 0.15
N CYS A 65 -1.48 -16.24 0.10
CA CYS A 65 -2.88 -16.41 -0.27
C CYS A 65 -3.78 -16.20 0.96
N GLY A 66 -5.07 -15.91 0.76
CA GLY A 66 -6.05 -15.82 1.86
C GLY A 66 -7.01 -14.64 1.74
N SER A 67 -7.47 -14.12 2.88
CA SER A 67 -8.47 -13.05 2.96
C SER A 67 -8.05 -11.76 2.24
N PRO A 68 -8.97 -10.95 1.70
CA PRO A 68 -8.62 -9.78 0.90
C PRO A 68 -7.64 -8.80 1.59
N LEU A 69 -6.69 -8.28 0.80
CA LEU A 69 -5.66 -7.35 1.27
C LEU A 69 -6.10 -5.90 1.04
N TYR A 70 -5.85 -5.04 2.02
CA TYR A 70 -6.13 -3.61 1.94
C TYR A 70 -4.92 -2.79 2.38
N VAL A 71 -4.90 -1.53 1.96
CA VAL A 71 -4.03 -0.50 2.51
C VAL A 71 -4.85 0.70 2.94
N GLU A 72 -4.56 1.17 4.14
CA GLU A 72 -4.94 2.49 4.62
C GLU A 72 -3.75 3.45 4.52
N PHE A 73 -3.98 4.69 4.10
CA PHE A 73 -2.91 5.68 4.01
C PHE A 73 -3.40 7.13 4.04
N THR A 74 -2.52 8.05 4.40
CA THR A 74 -2.70 9.50 4.23
C THR A 74 -1.99 10.01 2.98
N LEU A 75 -2.40 11.16 2.43
CA LEU A 75 -1.78 11.72 1.21
C LEU A 75 -0.31 12.13 1.40
N ASP A 76 0.07 12.47 2.63
CA ASP A 76 1.46 12.79 3.01
C ASP A 76 2.27 11.53 3.39
N LYS A 77 1.65 10.34 3.35
CA LYS A 77 2.24 9.04 3.75
C LYS A 77 2.79 8.98 5.18
N SER A 78 2.38 9.90 6.05
CA SER A 78 2.70 9.83 7.48
C SER A 78 2.09 8.60 8.15
N TYR A 79 1.00 8.06 7.59
CA TYR A 79 0.42 6.77 7.96
C TYR A 79 0.24 5.91 6.71
N VAL A 80 0.73 4.67 6.78
CA VAL A 80 0.50 3.59 5.81
C VAL A 80 0.35 2.28 6.57
N ASN A 81 -0.77 1.59 6.40
CA ASN A 81 -1.04 0.32 7.06
C ASN A 81 -1.61 -0.69 6.08
N PHE A 82 -0.85 -1.74 5.79
CA PHE A 82 -1.27 -2.91 5.03
C PHE A 82 -1.85 -3.96 5.98
N TYR A 83 -3.04 -4.46 5.68
CA TYR A 83 -3.73 -5.42 6.54
C TYR A 83 -4.69 -6.31 5.75
N ARG A 84 -4.97 -7.49 6.30
CA ARG A 84 -6.05 -8.37 5.84
C ARG A 84 -7.27 -8.18 6.73
N ASN A 85 -8.45 -8.28 6.14
CA ASN A 85 -9.69 -8.32 6.89
C ASN A 85 -9.95 -9.80 7.22
N GLU A 86 -9.60 -10.22 8.43
CA GLU A 86 -9.86 -11.57 8.95
C GLU A 86 -11.36 -11.85 9.12
#